data_AF-A0A925X544-F1
#
_entry.id   AF-A0A925X544-F1
#
_cell.length_a   1.000
_cell.length_b   1.000
_cell.length_c   1.000
_cell.angle_alpha   90.00
_cell.angle_beta   90.00
_cell.angle_gamma   90.00
#
_symmetry.space_group_name_H-M   'P 1'
#
loop_
_entity.id
_entity.type
_entity.pdbx_description
1 polymer ?
#
loop_
_entity_poly.entity_id
_entity_poly.type
_entity_poly.pdbx_seq_one_letter_code
_entity_poly.pdbx_strand_id
1 'polypeptide(L)'
;MDNNFIDKLKDLRQRIPIGMQHGLLLLEQAKGDINQAEKLFQKETLLEVVKEAKVTEEVAIIHLAKCNYDTYLTINSIDEERYSYTERVLKKFSKDRFTALERIAGRVEYSEEIQGYKGDFEFNIEQLDRLQPEVFCLILVIEWLNYEDYEGFDYAIY
;
A
#
# COMPACT_ATOMS: atom_id res chain seq x y z
N MET A 1 -12.88 29.69 -20.50
CA MET A 1 -12.83 29.39 -19.05
C MET A 1 -12.59 30.70 -18.34
N ASP A 2 -13.47 31.07 -17.42
CA ASP A 2 -13.33 32.31 -16.63
C ASP A 2 -12.04 32.25 -15.80
N ASN A 3 -11.17 33.26 -15.94
CA ASN A 3 -9.93 33.37 -15.15
C ASN A 3 -10.18 33.27 -13.63
N ASN A 4 -11.37 33.67 -13.18
CA ASN A 4 -11.83 33.56 -11.79
C ASN A 4 -11.91 32.11 -11.28
N PHE A 5 -12.34 31.16 -12.12
CA PHE A 5 -12.40 29.75 -11.72
C PHE A 5 -11.03 29.10 -11.59
N ILE A 6 -10.06 29.53 -12.39
CA ILE A 6 -8.69 29.01 -12.34
C ILE A 6 -8.00 29.44 -11.05
N ASP A 7 -8.18 30.68 -10.61
CA ASP A 7 -7.59 31.15 -9.35
C ASP A 7 -8.26 30.50 -8.13
N LYS A 8 -9.61 30.38 -8.14
CA LYS A 8 -10.33 29.62 -7.10
C LYS A 8 -9.92 28.15 -7.03
N LEU A 9 -9.59 27.53 -8.17
CA LEU A 9 -9.08 26.16 -8.21
C LEU A 9 -7.70 26.05 -7.55
N LYS A 10 -6.81 27.04 -7.73
CA LYS A 10 -5.51 27.05 -7.03
C LYS A 10 -5.72 27.08 -5.52
N ASP A 11 -6.62 27.95 -5.04
CA ASP A 11 -6.95 28.05 -3.62
C ASP A 11 -7.54 26.74 -3.07
N LEU A 12 -8.46 26.12 -3.82
CA LEU A 12 -9.05 24.84 -3.43
C LEU A 12 -7.98 23.72 -3.33
N ARG A 13 -7.05 23.66 -4.29
CA ARG A 13 -5.96 22.66 -4.32
C ARG A 13 -4.90 22.86 -3.23
N GLN A 14 -4.85 24.02 -2.59
CA GLN A 14 -4.02 24.22 -1.40
C GLN A 14 -4.65 23.60 -0.14
N ARG A 15 -5.97 23.33 -0.16
CA ARG A 15 -6.70 22.79 1.00
C ARG A 15 -6.92 21.29 0.92
N ILE A 16 -7.13 20.76 -0.30
CA ILE A 16 -7.48 19.35 -0.52
C ILE A 16 -6.69 18.75 -1.69
N PRO A 17 -6.39 17.43 -1.64
CA PRO A 17 -5.63 16.74 -2.68
C PRO A 17 -6.52 16.42 -3.90
N ILE A 18 -6.86 17.46 -4.66
CA ILE A 18 -7.79 17.37 -5.79
C ILE A 18 -7.11 17.61 -7.15
N GLY A 19 -7.51 16.80 -8.13
CA GLY A 19 -7.10 16.95 -9.53
C GLY A 19 -7.78 18.13 -10.24
N MET A 20 -7.18 18.61 -11.33
CA MET A 20 -7.64 19.81 -12.05
C MET A 20 -9.08 19.68 -12.56
N GLN A 21 -9.40 18.59 -13.27
CA GLN A 21 -10.72 18.38 -13.87
C GLN A 21 -11.83 18.24 -12.82
N HIS A 22 -11.57 17.42 -11.80
CA HIS A 22 -12.52 17.19 -10.72
C HIS A 22 -12.74 18.46 -9.87
N GLY A 23 -11.69 19.23 -9.59
CA GLY A 23 -11.82 20.50 -8.88
C GLY A 23 -12.62 21.56 -9.63
N LEU A 24 -12.50 21.63 -10.96
CA LEU A 24 -13.35 22.52 -11.78
C LEU A 24 -14.83 22.10 -11.71
N LEU A 25 -15.12 20.80 -11.82
CA LEU A 25 -16.48 20.29 -11.69
C LEU A 25 -17.11 20.63 -10.33
N LEU A 26 -16.37 20.42 -9.24
CA LEU A 26 -16.87 20.75 -7.90
C LEU A 26 -17.06 22.25 -7.71
N LEU A 27 -16.19 23.09 -8.28
CA LEU A 27 -16.38 24.54 -8.26
C LEU A 27 -17.61 24.96 -9.07
N GLU A 28 -17.88 24.35 -10.23
CA GLU A 28 -19.10 24.63 -11.01
C GLU A 28 -20.36 24.23 -10.23
N GLN A 29 -20.36 23.04 -9.61
CA GLN A 29 -21.46 22.57 -8.75
C GLN A 29 -21.69 23.47 -7.54
N ALA A 30 -20.60 23.95 -6.93
CA ALA A 30 -20.62 24.90 -5.83
C ALA A 30 -20.84 26.36 -6.26
N LYS A 31 -21.12 26.62 -7.54
CA LYS A 31 -21.29 27.98 -8.11
C LYS A 31 -20.12 28.93 -7.78
N GLY A 32 -18.91 28.37 -7.71
CA GLY A 32 -17.67 29.07 -7.40
C GLY A 32 -17.44 29.34 -5.90
N ASP A 33 -18.19 28.74 -4.99
CA ASP A 33 -17.91 28.78 -3.54
C ASP A 33 -16.89 27.68 -3.17
N ILE A 34 -15.68 28.09 -2.78
CA ILE A 34 -14.58 27.20 -2.41
C ILE A 34 -14.94 26.33 -1.20
N ASN A 35 -15.61 26.90 -0.20
CA ASN A 35 -15.95 26.16 1.03
C ASN A 35 -17.03 25.10 0.76
N GLN A 36 -17.96 25.38 -0.15
CA GLN A 36 -18.93 24.37 -0.58
C GLN A 36 -18.28 23.29 -1.44
N ALA A 37 -17.39 23.65 -2.37
CA ALA A 37 -16.65 22.68 -3.18
C ALA A 37 -15.82 21.73 -2.30
N GLU A 38 -15.16 22.27 -1.26
CA GLU A 38 -14.42 21.49 -0.27
C GLU A 38 -15.32 20.49 0.49
N LYS A 39 -16.50 20.92 0.95
CA LYS A 39 -17.46 20.03 1.61
C LYS A 39 -18.00 18.94 0.69
N LEU A 40 -18.23 19.25 -0.59
CA LEU A 40 -18.65 18.27 -1.59
C LEU A 40 -17.57 17.21 -1.78
N PHE A 41 -16.31 17.64 -1.95
CA PHE A 41 -15.17 16.74 -2.04
C PHE A 41 -15.08 15.82 -0.82
N GLN A 42 -15.06 16.39 0.39
CA GLN A 42 -14.95 15.60 1.63
C GLN A 42 -16.06 14.57 1.77
N LYS A 43 -17.29 14.91 1.35
CA LYS A 43 -18.43 13.98 1.36
C LYS A 43 -18.25 12.86 0.33
N GLU A 44 -17.82 13.18 -0.89
CA GLU A 44 -17.57 12.18 -1.93
C GLU A 44 -16.44 11.23 -1.53
N THR A 45 -15.32 11.77 -1.04
CA THR A 45 -14.18 10.98 -0.56
C THR A 45 -14.57 10.07 0.62
N LEU A 46 -15.40 10.55 1.55
CA LEU A 46 -15.90 9.73 2.65
C LEU A 46 -16.68 8.51 2.14
N LEU A 47 -17.60 8.72 1.19
CA LEU A 47 -18.39 7.63 0.61
C LEU A 47 -17.51 6.62 -0.14
N GLU A 48 -16.51 7.11 -0.88
CA GLU A 48 -15.55 6.28 -1.59
C GLU A 48 -14.76 5.39 -0.61
N VAL A 49 -14.17 6.00 0.42
CA VAL A 49 -13.38 5.27 1.43
C VAL A 49 -14.22 4.27 2.21
N VAL A 50 -15.43 4.65 2.63
CA VAL A 50 -16.36 3.73 3.32
C VAL A 50 -16.67 2.52 2.46
N LYS A 51 -16.94 2.73 1.17
CA LYS A 51 -17.26 1.67 0.22
C LYS A 51 -16.06 0.77 -0.06
N GLU A 52 -14.88 1.34 -0.29
CA GLU A 52 -13.69 0.60 -0.69
C GLU A 52 -13.06 -0.15 0.49
N ALA A 53 -12.86 0.54 1.62
CA ALA A 53 -12.28 -0.05 2.81
C ALA A 53 -13.29 -0.88 3.61
N LYS A 54 -14.60 -0.79 3.30
CA LYS A 54 -15.69 -1.50 4.00
C LYS A 54 -15.65 -1.25 5.51
N VAL A 55 -15.59 0.03 5.89
CA VAL A 55 -15.56 0.49 7.29
C VAL A 55 -16.75 1.40 7.58
N THR A 56 -17.00 1.73 8.85
CA THR A 56 -17.99 2.74 9.22
C THR A 56 -17.51 4.15 8.82
N GLU A 57 -18.46 5.09 8.69
CA GLU A 57 -18.13 6.50 8.45
C GLU A 57 -17.23 7.07 9.54
N GLU A 58 -17.46 6.69 10.80
CA GLU A 58 -16.68 7.14 11.96
C GLU A 58 -15.18 6.79 11.82
N VAL A 59 -14.89 5.54 11.44
CA VAL A 59 -13.51 5.09 11.18
C VAL A 59 -12.93 5.83 9.99
N ALA A 60 -13.66 5.92 8.88
CA ALA A 60 -13.19 6.59 7.68
C ALA A 60 -12.85 8.07 7.94
N ILE A 61 -13.67 8.81 8.70
CA ILE A 61 -13.42 10.21 9.06
C ILE A 61 -12.11 10.38 9.83
N ILE A 62 -11.83 9.49 10.79
CA ILE A 62 -10.60 9.55 11.59
C ILE A 62 -9.37 9.40 10.68
N HIS A 63 -9.37 8.43 9.78
CA HIS A 63 -8.22 8.22 8.87
C HIS A 63 -8.13 9.30 7.79
N LEU A 64 -9.26 9.78 7.25
CA LEU A 64 -9.28 10.89 6.29
C LEU A 64 -8.63 12.15 6.87
N ALA A 65 -8.95 12.48 8.13
CA ALA A 65 -8.34 13.61 8.81
C ALA A 65 -6.83 13.42 8.99
N LYS A 66 -6.38 12.21 9.38
CA LYS A 66 -4.95 11.89 9.52
C LYS A 66 -4.19 11.96 8.18
N CYS A 67 -4.85 11.62 7.09
CA CYS A 67 -4.25 11.51 5.75
C CYS A 67 -4.56 12.72 4.84
N ASN A 68 -5.04 13.84 5.39
CA ASN A 68 -5.38 15.06 4.64
C ASN A 68 -6.35 14.81 3.47
N TYR A 69 -7.31 13.89 3.65
CA TYR A 69 -8.27 13.47 2.62
C TYR A 69 -7.65 12.88 1.35
N ASP A 70 -6.42 12.39 1.40
CA ASP A 70 -5.85 11.57 0.33
C ASP A 70 -6.44 10.16 0.41
N THR A 71 -7.25 9.77 -0.58
CA THR A 71 -7.96 8.48 -0.58
C THR A 71 -6.99 7.29 -0.50
N TYR A 72 -5.88 7.34 -1.24
CA TYR A 72 -4.92 6.23 -1.30
C TYR A 72 -4.22 6.03 0.05
N LEU A 73 -3.72 7.11 0.64
CA LEU A 73 -3.09 7.07 1.97
C LEU A 73 -4.09 6.65 3.04
N THR A 74 -5.33 7.13 2.95
CA THR A 74 -6.39 6.78 3.91
C THR A 74 -6.70 5.30 3.89
N ILE A 75 -6.92 4.71 2.72
CA ILE A 75 -7.22 3.27 2.58
C ILE A 75 -6.04 2.44 3.09
N ASN A 76 -4.80 2.83 2.75
CA ASN A 76 -3.62 2.15 3.27
C ASN A 76 -3.52 2.23 4.80
N SER A 77 -3.80 3.39 5.38
CA SER A 77 -3.78 3.57 6.84
C SER A 77 -4.83 2.71 7.55
N ILE A 78 -6.02 2.56 6.95
CA ILE A 78 -7.07 1.66 7.46
C ILE A 78 -6.62 0.19 7.35
N ASP A 79 -6.07 -0.21 6.21
CA ASP A 79 -5.58 -1.58 6.01
C ASP A 79 -4.41 -1.89 6.98
N GLU A 80 -3.56 -0.92 7.29
CA GLU A 80 -2.48 -1.05 8.28
C GLU A 80 -2.96 -1.25 9.72
N GLU A 81 -4.09 -0.67 10.08
CA GLU A 81 -4.69 -0.87 11.40
C GLU A 81 -5.37 -2.24 11.51
N ARG A 82 -5.91 -2.76 10.41
CA ARG A 82 -6.72 -3.99 10.40
C ARG A 82 -5.94 -5.27 10.14
N TYR A 83 -4.87 -5.19 9.37
CA TYR A 83 -4.18 -6.36 8.82
C TYR A 83 -2.68 -6.31 9.10
N SER A 84 -2.13 -7.47 9.42
CA SER A 84 -0.69 -7.65 9.47
C SER A 84 -0.04 -7.36 8.12
N TYR A 85 1.27 -7.11 8.13
CA TYR A 85 2.05 -6.94 6.89
C TYR A 85 1.85 -8.13 5.93
N THR A 86 1.93 -9.35 6.44
CA THR A 86 1.76 -10.59 5.67
C THR A 86 0.40 -10.64 4.99
N GLU A 87 -0.69 -10.36 5.71
CA GLU A 87 -2.04 -10.34 5.13
C GLU A 87 -2.17 -9.27 4.05
N ARG A 88 -1.58 -8.09 4.24
CA ARG A 88 -1.59 -7.02 3.23
C ARG A 88 -0.83 -7.41 1.97
N VAL A 89 0.34 -8.03 2.11
CA VAL A 89 1.13 -8.54 0.98
C VAL A 89 0.36 -9.60 0.22
N LEU A 90 -0.22 -10.60 0.92
CA LEU A 90 -1.01 -11.66 0.30
C LEU A 90 -2.24 -11.12 -0.43
N LYS A 91 -2.93 -10.12 0.14
CA LYS A 91 -4.05 -9.43 -0.50
C LYS A 91 -3.61 -8.71 -1.78
N LYS A 92 -2.52 -7.94 -1.70
CA LYS A 92 -1.99 -7.14 -2.82
C LYS A 92 -1.48 -8.00 -3.98
N PHE A 93 -0.79 -9.10 -3.67
CA PHE A 93 -0.15 -9.99 -4.64
C PHE A 93 -0.91 -11.31 -4.79
N SER A 94 -2.22 -11.31 -4.60
CA SER A 94 -3.06 -12.52 -4.66
C SER A 94 -2.95 -13.32 -5.98
N LYS A 95 -2.58 -12.66 -7.08
CA LYS A 95 -2.35 -13.28 -8.40
C LYS A 95 -0.88 -13.64 -8.68
N ASP A 96 0.05 -13.11 -7.89
CA ASP A 96 1.48 -13.29 -8.04
C ASP A 96 2.08 -13.73 -6.71
N ARG A 97 1.89 -15.02 -6.43
CA ARG A 97 2.22 -15.60 -5.12
C ARG A 97 3.73 -15.63 -4.88
N PHE A 98 4.53 -15.72 -5.93
CA PHE A 98 5.99 -15.73 -5.81
C PHE A 98 6.47 -14.39 -5.27
N THR A 99 6.11 -13.28 -5.92
CA THR A 99 6.40 -11.93 -5.42
C THR A 99 5.84 -11.70 -4.02
N ALA A 100 4.67 -12.27 -3.70
CA ALA A 100 4.12 -12.19 -2.35
C ALA A 100 5.06 -12.85 -1.31
N LEU A 101 5.55 -14.05 -1.60
CA LEU A 101 6.44 -14.80 -0.73
C LEU A 101 7.80 -14.10 -0.59
N GLU A 102 8.39 -13.60 -1.67
CA GLU A 102 9.65 -12.83 -1.63
C GLU A 102 9.53 -11.61 -0.71
N ARG A 103 8.41 -10.88 -0.78
CA ARG A 103 8.16 -9.70 0.07
C ARG A 103 8.04 -10.08 1.55
N ILE A 104 7.41 -11.21 1.84
CA ILE A 104 7.27 -11.72 3.21
C ILE A 104 8.64 -12.19 3.72
N ALA A 105 9.37 -12.96 2.94
CA ALA A 105 10.72 -13.45 3.27
C ALA A 105 11.69 -12.28 3.49
N GLY A 106 11.74 -11.30 2.59
CA GLY A 106 12.58 -10.12 2.77
C GLY A 106 12.22 -9.30 4.01
N ARG A 107 10.97 -9.32 4.48
CA ARG A 107 10.58 -8.69 5.75
C ARG A 107 11.10 -9.48 6.95
N VAL A 108 11.05 -10.81 6.89
CA VAL A 108 11.60 -11.72 7.91
C VAL A 108 13.11 -11.57 7.99
N GLU A 109 13.81 -11.63 6.86
CA GLU A 109 15.26 -11.46 6.78
C GLU A 109 15.70 -10.14 7.42
N TYR A 110 14.99 -9.06 7.09
CA TYR A 110 15.22 -7.75 7.69
C TYR A 110 15.01 -7.75 9.21
N SER A 111 13.93 -8.37 9.71
CA SER A 111 13.63 -8.36 11.16
C SER A 111 14.53 -9.28 11.98
N GLU A 112 14.96 -10.39 11.39
CA GLU A 112 15.81 -11.39 12.04
C GLU A 112 17.31 -11.12 11.81
N GLU A 113 17.64 -10.02 11.13
CA GLU A 113 19.00 -9.66 10.71
C GLU A 113 19.71 -10.82 9.99
N ILE A 114 18.95 -11.62 9.24
CA ILE A 114 19.51 -12.65 8.38
C ILE A 114 20.23 -11.90 7.27
N GLN A 115 21.50 -12.24 7.06
CA GLN A 115 22.23 -11.70 5.92
C GLN A 115 21.68 -12.37 4.68
N GLY A 116 20.64 -11.76 4.11
CA GLY A 116 20.08 -12.18 2.83
C GLY A 116 21.13 -12.17 1.73
N TYR A 117 20.89 -13.02 0.74
CA TYR A 117 21.78 -13.32 -0.37
C TYR A 117 22.13 -12.05 -1.16
N LYS A 118 23.32 -11.49 -0.90
CA LYS A 118 23.93 -10.45 -1.74
C LYS A 118 24.90 -11.05 -2.76
N GLY A 119 24.49 -12.13 -3.43
CA GLY A 119 25.15 -12.62 -4.64
C GLY A 119 26.16 -13.76 -4.49
N ASP A 120 26.37 -14.31 -3.28
CA ASP A 120 27.41 -15.34 -3.04
C ASP A 120 26.87 -16.77 -2.81
N PHE A 121 25.55 -16.99 -2.85
CA PHE A 121 24.88 -18.30 -2.68
C PHE A 121 25.31 -19.14 -1.45
N GLU A 122 25.93 -18.55 -0.43
CA GLU A 122 26.32 -19.26 0.79
C GLU A 122 25.13 -19.37 1.76
N PHE A 123 24.52 -20.56 1.77
CA PHE A 123 23.41 -20.91 2.66
C PHE A 123 23.91 -21.06 4.12
N ASN A 124 23.65 -20.06 4.97
CA ASN A 124 24.04 -20.12 6.39
C ASN A 124 22.96 -20.83 7.23
N ILE A 125 23.00 -22.16 7.27
CA ILE A 125 22.07 -23.01 8.04
C ILE A 125 22.02 -22.57 9.52
N GLU A 126 23.15 -22.18 10.11
CA GLU A 126 23.23 -21.79 11.52
C GLU A 126 22.38 -20.54 11.83
N GLN A 127 22.24 -19.61 10.87
CA GLN A 127 21.36 -18.46 11.00
C GLN A 127 19.87 -18.81 10.89
N LEU A 128 19.54 -19.94 10.26
CA LEU A 128 18.16 -20.37 10.05
C LEU A 128 17.68 -21.30 11.17
N ASP A 129 18.58 -22.09 11.78
CA ASP A 129 18.25 -23.01 12.89
C ASP A 129 17.69 -22.30 14.14
N ARG A 130 17.95 -20.98 14.28
CA ARG A 130 17.38 -20.14 15.35
C ARG A 130 15.95 -19.68 15.08
N LEU A 131 15.44 -19.85 13.86
CA LEU A 131 14.10 -19.41 13.46
C LEU A 131 13.04 -20.38 13.94
N GLN A 132 11.80 -19.89 14.08
CA GLN A 132 10.66 -20.77 14.27
C GLN A 132 10.51 -21.70 13.05
N PRO A 133 10.09 -22.96 13.21
CA PRO A 133 10.04 -23.95 12.13
C PRO A 133 9.31 -23.45 10.88
N GLU A 134 8.22 -22.72 11.05
CA GLU A 134 7.42 -22.18 9.95
C GLU A 134 8.17 -21.10 9.18
N VAL A 135 8.95 -20.27 9.88
CA VAL A 135 9.77 -19.20 9.30
C VAL A 135 10.98 -19.79 8.60
N PHE A 136 11.61 -20.80 9.20
CA PHE A 136 12.67 -21.59 8.58
C PHE A 136 12.22 -22.15 7.22
N CYS A 137 11.05 -22.82 7.18
CA CYS A 137 10.53 -23.39 5.95
C CYS A 137 10.27 -22.33 4.88
N LEU A 138 9.73 -21.17 5.26
CA LEU A 138 9.50 -20.07 4.33
C LEU A 138 10.80 -19.59 3.68
N ILE A 139 11.82 -19.30 4.48
CA ILE A 139 13.10 -18.80 3.98
C ILE A 139 13.77 -19.86 3.10
N LEU A 140 13.84 -21.12 3.55
CA LEU A 140 14.41 -22.21 2.78
C LEU A 140 13.75 -22.37 1.39
N VAL A 141 12.43 -22.29 1.31
CA VAL A 141 11.70 -22.39 0.04
C VAL A 141 12.01 -21.21 -0.88
N ILE A 142 12.07 -19.99 -0.34
CA ILE A 142 12.39 -18.81 -1.14
C ILE A 142 13.82 -18.87 -1.67
N GLU A 143 14.77 -19.31 -0.84
CA GLU A 143 16.15 -19.46 -1.28
C GLU A 143 16.30 -20.51 -2.38
N TRP A 144 15.61 -21.64 -2.25
CA TRP A 144 15.61 -22.66 -3.30
C TRP A 144 15.04 -22.12 -4.61
N LEU A 145 13.94 -21.35 -4.56
CA LEU A 145 13.35 -20.74 -5.75
C LEU A 145 14.26 -19.67 -6.38
N ASN A 146 14.95 -18.88 -5.57
CA ASN A 146 15.93 -17.89 -6.05
C ASN A 146 17.13 -18.58 -6.72
N TYR A 147 17.60 -19.69 -6.15
CA TYR A 147 18.66 -20.51 -6.73
C TYR A 147 18.21 -21.17 -8.05
N GLU A 148 16.98 -21.69 -8.10
CA GLU A 148 16.37 -22.21 -9.33
C GLU A 148 16.29 -21.14 -10.43
N ASP A 149 15.86 -19.92 -10.11
CA ASP A 149 15.78 -18.82 -11.08
C ASP A 149 17.17 -18.41 -11.61
N TYR A 150 18.21 -18.55 -10.79
CA TYR A 150 19.58 -18.19 -11.16
C TYR A 150 20.33 -19.30 -11.93
N GLU A 151 20.42 -20.52 -11.38
CA GLU A 151 21.17 -21.64 -11.98
C GLU A 151 20.32 -22.49 -12.93
N GLY A 152 19.00 -22.48 -12.75
CA GLY A 152 18.06 -23.36 -13.45
C GLY A 152 17.69 -24.61 -12.63
N PHE A 153 16.49 -25.12 -12.90
CA PHE A 153 15.91 -26.28 -12.19
C PHE A 153 16.81 -27.53 -12.19
N ASP A 154 17.51 -27.79 -13.30
CA ASP A 154 18.40 -28.94 -13.41
C ASP A 154 19.57 -28.88 -12.42
N TYR A 155 19.95 -27.70 -11.93
CA TYR A 155 20.97 -27.54 -10.89
C TYR A 155 20.34 -27.46 -9.50
N ALA A 156 19.14 -26.88 -9.37
CA ALA A 156 18.46 -26.73 -8.09
C ALA A 156 18.06 -28.04 -7.40
N ILE A 157 18.00 -29.14 -8.13
CA ILE A 157 17.59 -30.46 -7.62
C ILE A 157 18.75 -31.40 -7.25
N TYR A 158 20.00 -31.03 -7.51
CA TYR A 158 21.20 -31.85 -7.21
C TYR A 158 22.17 -31.13 -6.27
#